data_AF-A0AAJ0CUU3-F1
#
_entry.id   AF-A0AAJ0CUU3-F1
#
_cell.length_a   1.000
_cell.length_b   1.000
_cell.length_c   1.000
_cell.angle_alpha   90.00
_cell.angle_beta   90.00
_cell.angle_gamma   90.00
#
_symmetry.space_group_name_H-M   'P 1'
#
loop_
_entity.id
_entity.type
_entity.pdbx_description
1 polymer ?
#
loop_
_entity_poly.entity_id
_entity_poly.type
_entity_poly.pdbx_seq_one_letter_code
_entity_poly.pdbx_strand_id
1 'polypeptide(L)' 'MPPTDALQPPLSEAERAICKAYGGWTSFMASMGLKPWDDEDADEGKHILATFVANDKEEKASKEAKKNNGGASGS' A
#
# COMPACT_ATOMS: atom_id res chain seq x y z
N MET A 1 5.93 6.56 16.14
CA MET A 1 6.06 5.59 15.04
C MET A 1 7.00 4.50 15.56
N PRO A 2 6.65 3.21 15.48
CA PRO A 2 7.52 2.16 15.99
C PRO A 2 8.87 2.18 15.25
N PRO A 3 9.97 1.78 15.90
CA PRO A 3 11.33 1.78 15.35
C PRO A 3 11.57 0.79 14.19
N THR A 4 10.51 0.16 13.69
CA THR A 4 10.58 -0.92 12.71
C THR A 4 10.82 -0.42 11.27
N ASP A 5 10.58 0.85 10.96
CA ASP A 5 10.85 1.42 9.62
C ASP A 5 12.31 1.92 9.42
N ALA A 6 13.25 1.52 10.27
CA ALA A 6 14.64 1.99 10.17
C ALA A 6 15.35 1.65 8.84
N LEU A 7 14.86 0.61 8.14
CA LEU A 7 15.37 0.16 6.83
C LEU A 7 14.43 0.55 5.68
N GLN A 8 13.46 1.43 5.95
CA GLN A 8 12.53 1.89 4.94
C GLN A 8 13.28 2.74 3.90
N PRO A 9 13.27 2.37 2.62
CA PRO A 9 13.82 3.24 1.58
C PRO A 9 12.94 4.48 1.39
N PRO A 10 13.40 5.52 0.66
CA PRO A 10 12.55 6.65 0.33
C PRO A 10 11.32 6.17 -0.46
N LEU A 11 10.15 6.24 0.18
CA LEU A 11 8.86 5.90 -0.41
C LEU A 11 8.04 7.17 -0.68
N SER A 12 7.25 7.15 -1.74
CA SER A 12 6.18 8.12 -1.99
C SER A 12 5.05 7.99 -0.97
N GLU A 13 4.16 8.98 -0.90
CA GLU A 13 3.03 8.97 0.04
C GLU A 13 2.07 7.80 -0.20
N ALA A 14 1.85 7.41 -1.46
CA ALA A 14 0.96 6.30 -1.81
C ALA A 14 1.55 4.95 -1.37
N GLU A 15 2.84 4.74 -1.64
CA GLU A 15 3.60 3.57 -1.18
C GLU A 15 3.60 3.48 0.35
N ARG A 16 3.85 4.61 1.02
CA ARG A 16 3.83 4.69 2.48
C ARG A 16 2.45 4.40 3.07
N ALA A 17 1.37 4.80 2.38
CA ALA A 17 0.01 4.49 2.82
C ALA A 17 -0.26 2.99 2.82
N ILE A 18 0.22 2.27 1.80
CA ILE A 18 0.13 0.80 1.74
C ILE A 18 0.96 0.18 2.86
N CYS A 19 2.25 0.54 2.99
CA CYS A 19 3.09 0.02 4.09
C CYS A 19 2.44 0.26 5.45
N LYS A 20 1.85 1.44 5.67
CA LYS A 20 1.15 1.77 6.91
C LYS A 20 -0.06 0.87 7.18
N ALA A 21 -0.79 0.45 6.14
CA ALA A 21 -1.89 -0.51 6.28
C ALA A 21 -1.41 -1.90 6.74
N TYR A 22 -0.19 -2.29 6.37
CA TYR A 22 0.47 -3.52 6.84
C TYR A 22 1.21 -3.36 8.18
N GLY A 23 1.29 -2.15 8.75
CA GLY A 23 1.99 -1.88 10.00
C GLY A 23 3.46 -1.45 9.84
N GLY A 24 3.86 -0.98 8.66
CA GLY A 24 5.20 -0.46 8.33
C GLY A 24 5.92 -1.27 7.26
N TRP A 25 7.07 -0.78 6.80
CA TRP A 25 7.89 -1.44 5.77
C TRP A 25 8.28 -2.87 6.13
N THR A 26 8.77 -3.09 7.34
CA THR A 26 9.21 -4.44 7.78
C THR A 26 8.06 -5.44 7.84
N SER A 27 6.88 -5.00 8.27
CA SER A 27 5.69 -5.85 8.35
C SER A 27 5.16 -6.19 6.95
N PHE A 28 5.22 -5.22 6.03
CA PHE A 28 4.95 -5.44 4.61
C PHE A 28 5.93 -6.46 4.02
N MET A 29 7.24 -6.24 4.17
CA MET A 29 8.29 -7.15 3.68
C MET A 29 8.12 -8.57 4.25
N ALA A 30 7.88 -8.69 5.56
CA ALA A 30 7.60 -9.97 6.19
C ALA A 30 6.34 -10.67 5.63
N SER A 31 5.31 -9.90 5.27
CA SER A 31 4.09 -10.44 4.65
C SER A 31 4.34 -10.94 3.23
N MET A 32 5.34 -10.40 2.53
CA MET A 32 5.77 -10.83 1.20
C MET A 32 6.88 -11.90 1.24
N GLY A 33 7.35 -12.30 2.44
CA GLY A 33 8.44 -13.25 2.59
C GLY A 33 9.83 -12.68 2.25
N LEU A 34 9.96 -11.35 2.23
CA LEU A 34 11.16 -10.62 1.85
C LEU A 34 11.96 -10.14 3.07
N LYS A 35 13.29 -10.04 2.94
CA LYS A 35 14.20 -9.61 4.00
C LYS A 35 14.49 -8.11 3.88
N PRO A 36 14.04 -7.26 4.84
CA PRO A 36 14.21 -5.80 4.74
C PRO A 36 15.65 -5.31 4.90
N TRP A 37 16.58 -6.17 5.31
CA TRP A 37 18.02 -5.88 5.42
C TRP A 37 18.83 -6.36 4.22
N ASP A 38 18.18 -6.99 3.24
CA ASP A 38 18.79 -7.47 2.01
C ASP A 38 18.39 -6.49 0.89
N ASP A 39 19.38 -5.94 0.20
CA ASP A 39 19.14 -4.88 -0.79
C ASP A 39 18.35 -5.40 -2.01
N GLU A 40 18.56 -6.65 -2.42
CA GLU A 40 17.85 -7.27 -3.55
C GLU A 40 16.37 -7.47 -3.21
N ASP A 41 16.10 -8.04 -2.03
CA ASP A 41 14.73 -8.18 -1.53
C ASP A 41 14.05 -6.83 -1.29
N ALA A 42 14.80 -5.80 -0.85
CA ALA A 42 14.25 -4.46 -0.63
C ALA A 42 13.82 -3.79 -1.93
N ASP A 43 14.56 -3.95 -3.02
CA ASP A 43 14.15 -3.47 -4.34
C ASP A 43 12.97 -4.28 -4.90
N GLU A 44 12.92 -5.60 -4.69
CA GLU A 44 11.73 -6.39 -5.02
C GLU A 44 10.50 -5.90 -4.24
N GLY A 45 10.66 -5.63 -2.94
CA GLY A 45 9.61 -5.08 -2.10
C GLY A 45 9.06 -3.76 -2.62
N LYS A 46 9.92 -2.86 -3.11
CA LYS A 46 9.49 -1.60 -3.75
C LYS A 46 8.72 -1.86 -5.04
N HIS A 47 9.18 -2.79 -5.88
CA HIS A 47 8.48 -3.12 -7.12
C HIS A 47 7.08 -3.64 -6.86
N ILE A 48 6.92 -4.55 -5.89
CA ILE A 48 5.61 -5.02 -5.46
C ILE A 48 4.76 -3.84 -4.96
N LEU A 49 5.33 -2.97 -4.12
CA LEU A 49 4.63 -1.81 -3.59
C LEU A 49 4.12 -0.87 -4.69
N ALA A 50 4.94 -0.62 -5.72
CA ALA A 50 4.56 0.17 -6.89
C ALA A 50 3.41 -0.48 -7.68
N THR A 51 3.41 -1.81 -7.82
CA THR A 51 2.28 -2.55 -8.42
C THR A 51 1.01 -2.42 -7.59
N PHE A 52 1.09 -2.51 -6.26
CA PHE A 52 -0.07 -2.30 -5.39
C PHE A 52 -0.62 -0.88 -5.50
N VAL A 53 0.23 0.15 -5.59
CA VAL A 53 -0.22 1.54 -5.83
C VAL A 53 -0.93 1.66 -7.18
N ALA A 54 -0.40 1.03 -8.23
CA ALA A 54 -1.03 1.04 -9.55
C ALA A 54 -2.42 0.39 -9.51
N ASN A 55 -2.54 -0.75 -8.81
CA ASN A 55 -3.80 -1.48 -8.68
C ASN A 55 -4.82 -0.77 -7.76
N ASP A 56 -4.39 -0.14 -6.67
CA ASP A 56 -5.28 0.65 -5.78
C ASP A 56 -5.86 1.87 -6.50
N LYS A 57 -5.08 2.50 -7.40
CA LYS A 57 -5.57 3.60 -8.25
C LYS A 57 -6.68 3.15 -9.19
N GLU A 58 -6.58 1.96 -9.77
CA GLU A 58 -7.61 1.39 -10.66
C GLU A 58 -8.88 0.99 -9.88
N GLU A 59 -8.71 0.31 -8.74
CA GLU A 59 -9.81 -0.11 -7.87
C GLU A 59 -10.56 1.08 -7.24
N LYS A 60 -9.87 2.16 -6.86
CA LYS A 60 -10.52 3.36 -6.33
C LYS A 60 -11.32 4.12 -7.38
N ALA A 61 -10.86 4.16 -8.62
CA ALA A 61 -11.65 4.74 -9.72
C ALA A 61 -12.98 3.97 -9.94
N SER A 62 -12.97 2.66 -9.75
CA SER A 62 -14.17 1.82 -9.88
C SER A 62 -15.10 1.85 -8.66
N LYS A 63 -14.56 2.06 -7.45
CA LYS A 63 -15.36 2.17 -6.21
C LYS A 63 -16.05 3.52 -6.02
N GLU A 64 -15.48 4.61 -6.52
CA GLU A 64 -16.09 5.95 -6.44
C GLU A 64 -17.37 6.07 -7.29
N ALA A 65 -17.45 5.34 -8.41
CA ALA A 65 -18.62 5.35 -9.29
C ALA A 65 -19.90 4.73 -8.69
N LYS A 66 -19.81 3.96 -7.59
CA LYS A 66 -20.97 3.21 -7.04
C LYS A 66 -21.65 3.87 -5.83
N LYS A 67 -21.09 4.93 -5.24
CA LYS A 67 -21.68 5.56 -4.03
C LYS A 67 -22.75 6.62 -4.31
N ASN A 68 -22.91 7.09 -5.55
CA ASN A 68 -23.84 8.17 -5.89
C ASN A 68 -25.27 7.74 -6.26
N ASN A 69 -25.64 6.46 -6.13
CA ASN A 69 -26.99 6.00 -6.47
C ASN A 69 -27.65 5.23 -5.31
N GLY A 70 -27.98 5.94 -4.24
CA GLY A 70 -28.68 5.36 -3.08
C GLY A 70 -29.46 6.34 -2.22
N GLY A 71 -29.70 7.56 -2.71
CA GLY A 71 -30.50 8.56 -2.01
C GLY A 71 -31.65 9.05 -2.88
N ALA A 72 -32.86 9.00 -2.32
CA ALA A 72 -34.12 9.59 -2.79
C ALA A 72 -35.00 8.74 -3.73
N SER A 73 -35.81 7.87 -3.13
CA SER A 73 -37.23 7.66 -3.46
C SER A 73 -37.85 6.96 -2.25
N GLY A 74 -38.95 7.38 -1.64
CA GLY A 74 -39.94 8.39 -1.95
C GLY A 74 -41.11 8.11 -0.97
N SER A 75 -41.67 9.20 -0.44
CA SER A 75 -42.97 9.41 0.24
C SER A 75 -43.77 8.23 0.79
#